data_AF-A0A2E5KRL4-F1
#
_entry.id   AF-A0A2E5KRL4-F1
#
_cell.length_a   1.000
_cell.length_b   1.000
_cell.length_c   1.000
_cell.angle_alpha   90.00
_cell.angle_beta   90.00
_cell.angle_gamma   90.00
#
_symmetry.space_group_name_H-M   'P 1'
#
loop_
_entity.id
_entity.type
_entity.pdbx_description
1 polymer ?
#
loop_
_entity_poly.entity_id
_entity_poly.type
_entity_poly.pdbx_seq_one_letter_code
_entity_poly.pdbx_strand_id
1 'polypeptide(L)'
;MEGHRASLQGVNLAGADLSGIFLSGADLGNCDLSGADVSNSTFVLARLTNANLSQADARGADFSGADLTDALLISARVDAAVFGLVEIRGTEGDAQGRSMLAN
;
A
#
# COMPACT_ATOMS: atom_id res chain seq x y z
N MET A 1 -4.41 -22.94 6.30
CA MET A 1 -3.10 -22.36 5.94
C MET A 1 -3.19 -20.89 6.25
N GLU A 2 -2.49 -20.41 7.28
CA GLU A 2 -2.35 -18.98 7.50
C GLU A 2 -1.60 -18.40 6.29
N GLY A 3 -2.28 -17.55 5.51
CA GLY A 3 -1.63 -16.82 4.43
C GLY A 3 -0.56 -15.94 5.05
N HIS A 4 0.70 -16.29 4.83
CA HIS A 4 1.82 -15.49 5.33
C HIS A 4 1.90 -14.22 4.48
N ARG A 5 1.41 -13.11 5.04
CA ARG A 5 1.60 -11.77 4.48
C ARG A 5 3.09 -11.44 4.55
N ALA A 6 3.62 -10.77 3.53
CA ALA A 6 4.98 -10.24 3.59
C ALA A 6 5.07 -9.24 4.75
N SER A 7 6.02 -9.44 5.67
CA SER A 7 6.31 -8.49 6.75
C SER A 7 7.64 -7.81 6.44
N LEU A 8 7.55 -6.51 6.19
CA LEU A 8 8.67 -5.61 5.92
C LEU A 8 8.74 -4.52 6.99
N GLN A 9 8.05 -4.70 8.12
CA GLN A 9 7.88 -3.65 9.14
C GLN A 9 9.24 -3.04 9.55
N GLY A 10 9.34 -1.71 9.48
CA GLY A 10 10.54 -0.96 9.85
C GLY A 10 11.75 -1.14 8.95
N VAL A 11 11.61 -1.80 7.79
CA VAL A 11 12.72 -1.96 6.84
C VAL A 11 13.02 -0.63 6.15
N ASN A 12 14.32 -0.36 5.94
CA ASN A 12 14.76 0.74 5.10
C ASN A 12 14.81 0.27 3.63
N LEU A 13 13.90 0.82 2.83
CA LEU A 13 13.73 0.63 1.40
C LEU A 13 13.92 1.96 0.65
N ALA A 14 14.59 2.94 1.25
CA ALA A 14 14.79 4.25 0.65
C ALA A 14 15.53 4.12 -0.69
N GLY A 15 14.99 4.75 -1.74
CA GLY A 15 15.52 4.69 -3.10
C GLY A 15 15.45 3.32 -3.78
N ALA A 16 14.77 2.33 -3.20
CA ALA A 16 14.62 1.01 -3.81
C ALA A 16 13.76 1.07 -5.08
N ASP A 17 14.07 0.21 -6.04
CA ASP A 17 13.17 -0.10 -7.17
C ASP A 17 12.24 -1.24 -6.76
N LEU A 18 10.98 -0.87 -6.56
CA LEU A 18 9.86 -1.75 -6.22
C LEU A 18 8.75 -1.59 -7.28
N SER A 19 9.09 -1.15 -8.48
CA SER A 19 8.12 -0.91 -9.54
C SER A 19 7.41 -2.21 -9.97
N GLY A 20 6.09 -2.17 -10.13
CA GLY A 20 5.26 -3.31 -10.53
C GLY A 20 5.16 -4.47 -9.53
N ILE A 21 5.56 -4.29 -8.26
CA ILE A 21 5.52 -5.36 -7.26
C ILE A 21 4.10 -5.60 -6.71
N PHE A 22 3.81 -6.84 -6.34
CA PHE A 22 2.59 -7.24 -5.63
C PHE A 22 2.81 -7.34 -4.13
N LEU A 23 2.28 -6.39 -3.36
CA LEU A 23 2.37 -6.29 -1.91
C LEU A 23 0.99 -6.22 -1.24
N SER A 24 -0.05 -6.76 -1.89
CA SER A 24 -1.39 -6.77 -1.33
C SER A 24 -1.43 -7.45 0.04
N GLY A 25 -1.99 -6.75 1.03
CA GLY A 25 -2.08 -7.24 2.40
C GLY A 25 -0.76 -7.28 3.18
N ALA A 26 0.36 -6.83 2.59
CA ALA A 26 1.66 -6.81 3.25
C ALA A 26 1.70 -5.81 4.41
N ASP A 27 2.63 -6.03 5.34
CA ASP A 27 2.89 -5.15 6.46
C ASP A 27 4.18 -4.35 6.24
N LEU A 28 4.01 -3.07 5.89
CA LEU A 28 5.06 -2.07 5.67
C LEU A 28 5.03 -0.96 6.74
N GLY A 29 4.43 -1.22 7.91
CA GLY A 29 4.37 -0.23 8.98
C GLY A 29 5.76 0.28 9.38
N ASN A 30 5.90 1.59 9.57
CA ASN A 30 7.15 2.28 9.89
C ASN A 30 8.30 2.09 8.87
N CYS A 31 8.03 1.62 7.65
CA CYS A 31 9.07 1.51 6.62
C CYS A 31 9.57 2.88 6.16
N ASP A 32 10.84 2.94 5.78
CA ASP A 32 11.36 4.06 4.99
C ASP A 32 11.32 3.69 3.51
N LEU A 33 10.40 4.27 2.75
CA LEU A 33 10.25 4.15 1.30
C LEU A 33 10.63 5.47 0.61
N SER A 34 11.38 6.35 1.28
CA SER A 34 11.65 7.68 0.74
C SER A 34 12.46 7.60 -0.55
N GLY A 35 12.00 8.33 -1.58
CA GLY A 35 12.60 8.31 -2.91
C GLY A 35 12.51 6.98 -3.65
N ALA A 36 11.79 5.97 -3.14
CA ALA A 36 11.64 4.69 -3.82
C ALA A 36 10.79 4.81 -5.10
N ASP A 37 11.04 3.94 -6.07
CA ASP A 37 10.13 3.73 -7.20
C ASP A 37 9.15 2.62 -6.83
N VAL A 38 7.89 2.98 -6.57
CA VAL A 38 6.78 2.06 -6.33
C VAL A 38 5.72 2.18 -7.42
N SER A 39 6.12 2.63 -8.61
CA SER A 39 5.21 2.87 -9.72
C SER A 39 4.58 1.58 -10.22
N ASN A 40 3.29 1.63 -10.56
CA ASN A 40 2.48 0.50 -11.02
C ASN A 40 2.41 -0.69 -10.04
N SER A 41 2.77 -0.50 -8.78
CA SER A 41 2.75 -1.54 -7.75
C SER A 41 1.39 -1.67 -7.09
N THR A 42 1.11 -2.83 -6.49
CA THR A 42 -0.17 -3.12 -5.81
C THR A 42 0.04 -3.22 -4.31
N PHE A 43 -0.59 -2.33 -3.55
CA PHE A 43 -0.62 -2.25 -2.08
C PHE A 43 -2.03 -2.47 -1.52
N VAL A 44 -2.91 -3.13 -2.28
CA VAL A 44 -4.30 -3.36 -1.89
C VAL A 44 -4.39 -4.01 -0.51
N LEU A 45 -5.11 -3.40 0.43
CA LEU A 45 -5.23 -3.84 1.83
C LEU A 45 -3.89 -3.94 2.61
N ALA A 46 -2.81 -3.33 2.12
CA ALA A 46 -1.53 -3.31 2.82
C ALA A 46 -1.54 -2.36 4.02
N ARG A 47 -0.69 -2.60 5.02
CA ARG A 47 -0.48 -1.71 6.15
C ARG A 47 0.76 -0.86 5.92
N LEU A 48 0.59 0.45 5.79
CA LEU A 48 1.64 1.46 5.56
C LEU A 48 1.66 2.50 6.69
N THR A 49 1.19 2.13 7.88
CA THR A 49 1.10 3.07 9.01
C THR A 49 2.46 3.63 9.39
N ASN A 50 2.56 4.95 9.54
CA ASN A 50 3.82 5.68 9.76
C ASN A 50 4.92 5.43 8.70
N ALA A 51 4.59 4.90 7.52
CA ALA A 51 5.59 4.69 6.47
C ALA A 51 6.01 6.04 5.85
N ASN A 52 7.29 6.18 5.52
CA ASN A 52 7.79 7.35 4.83
C ASN A 52 7.87 7.12 3.32
N LEU A 53 6.90 7.60 2.55
CA LEU A 53 6.92 7.60 1.08
C LEU A 53 7.35 8.96 0.50
N SER A 54 8.02 9.80 1.29
CA SER A 54 8.40 11.14 0.82
C SER A 54 9.30 11.04 -0.42
N GLN A 55 9.00 11.84 -1.45
CA GLN A 55 9.71 11.85 -2.75
C GLN A 55 9.62 10.54 -3.56
N ALA A 56 8.81 9.56 -3.14
CA ALA A 56 8.64 8.32 -3.89
C ALA A 56 7.91 8.55 -5.21
N ASP A 57 8.18 7.71 -6.21
CA ASP A 57 7.39 7.63 -7.44
C ASP A 57 6.33 6.53 -7.29
N ALA A 58 5.09 6.91 -7.05
CA ALA A 58 3.95 6.01 -6.87
C ALA A 58 2.93 6.12 -8.02
N ARG A 59 3.38 6.55 -9.21
CA ARG A 59 2.49 6.70 -10.37
C ARG A 59 1.86 5.37 -10.76
N GLY A 60 0.53 5.35 -10.93
CA GLY A 60 -0.22 4.14 -11.27
C GLY A 60 -0.26 3.07 -10.17
N ALA A 61 0.24 3.35 -8.97
CA ALA A 61 0.17 2.39 -7.87
C ALA A 61 -1.26 2.28 -7.31
N ASP A 62 -1.64 1.09 -6.87
CA ASP A 62 -2.95 0.82 -6.27
C ASP A 62 -2.86 0.65 -4.76
N PHE A 63 -3.31 1.65 -4.02
CA PHE A 63 -3.40 1.68 -2.56
C PHE A 63 -4.83 1.39 -2.06
N SER A 64 -5.71 0.80 -2.87
CA SER A 64 -7.11 0.61 -2.48
C SER A 64 -7.24 -0.18 -1.18
N GLY A 65 -7.98 0.37 -0.21
CA GLY A 65 -8.15 -0.20 1.12
C GLY A 65 -6.87 -0.31 1.96
N ALA A 66 -5.75 0.29 1.55
CA ALA A 66 -4.52 0.32 2.33
C ALA A 66 -4.63 1.22 3.56
N ASP A 67 -3.96 0.85 4.65
CA ASP A 67 -3.87 1.68 5.85
C ASP A 67 -2.63 2.60 5.78
N LEU A 68 -2.81 3.84 5.35
CA LEU A 68 -1.79 4.90 5.26
C LEU A 68 -1.85 5.86 6.47
N THR A 69 -2.45 5.47 7.59
CA THR A 69 -2.48 6.31 8.80
C THR A 69 -1.08 6.82 9.14
N ASP A 70 -0.91 8.14 9.26
CA ASP A 70 0.36 8.81 9.56
C ASP A 70 1.49 8.57 8.53
N ALA A 71 1.17 8.04 7.34
CA ALA A 71 2.16 7.89 6.27
C ALA A 71 2.55 9.27 5.69
N LEU A 72 3.82 9.43 5.35
CA LEU A 72 4.35 10.66 4.76
C LEU A 72 4.41 10.53 3.24
N LEU A 73 3.63 11.36 2.53
CA LEU A 73 3.60 11.41 1.05
C LEU A 73 4.18 12.74 0.52
N ILE A 74 5.06 13.38 1.29
CA ILE A 74 5.60 14.71 0.99
C ILE A 74 6.39 14.66 -0.33
N SER A 75 5.98 15.47 -1.30
CA SER A 75 6.59 15.50 -2.65
C SER A 75 6.56 14.16 -3.40
N ALA A 76 5.73 13.19 -2.96
CA ALA A 76 5.54 11.94 -3.69
C ALA A 76 4.77 12.19 -4.99
N ARG A 77 5.09 11.42 -6.04
CA ARG A 77 4.37 11.45 -7.30
C ARG A 77 3.25 10.43 -7.26
N VAL A 78 2.01 10.88 -7.34
CA VAL A 78 0.81 10.03 -7.23
C VAL A 78 -0.07 10.13 -8.48
N ASP A 79 0.49 10.54 -9.62
CA ASP A 79 -0.26 10.62 -10.87
C ASP A 79 -0.85 9.24 -11.22
N ALA A 80 -2.17 9.18 -11.45
CA ALA A 80 -2.91 7.95 -11.71
C ALA A 80 -2.84 6.88 -10.59
N ALA A 81 -2.34 7.21 -9.40
CA ALA A 81 -2.44 6.33 -8.25
C ALA A 81 -3.91 6.18 -7.80
N VAL A 82 -4.26 5.02 -7.29
CA VAL A 82 -5.61 4.68 -6.86
C VAL A 82 -5.66 4.60 -5.33
N PHE A 83 -6.54 5.40 -4.72
CA PHE A 83 -6.80 5.41 -3.26
C PHE A 83 -8.25 5.01 -2.98
N GLY A 84 -8.68 3.91 -3.60
CA GLY A 84 -10.07 3.51 -3.68
C GLY A 84 -10.57 2.70 -2.49
N LEU A 85 -11.87 2.42 -2.51
CA LEU A 85 -12.46 1.40 -1.66
C LEU A 85 -12.18 0.01 -2.21
N VAL A 86 -12.07 -0.96 -1.31
CA VAL A 86 -12.11 -2.38 -1.61
C VAL A 86 -13.38 -2.95 -1.00
N GLU A 87 -14.18 -3.64 -1.80
CA GLU A 87 -15.33 -4.40 -1.30
C GLU A 87 -14.84 -5.71 -0.67
N ILE A 88 -15.12 -5.90 0.62
CA ILE A 88 -14.83 -7.16 1.28
C ILE A 88 -16.00 -8.11 0.99
N ARG A 89 -15.72 -9.11 0.16
CA ARG A 89 -16.66 -10.20 -0.12
C ARG A 89 -16.63 -11.21 1.01
N GLY A 90 -17.80 -11.67 1.42
CA GLY A 90 -17.94 -12.79 2.35
C GLY A 90 -17.41 -14.09 1.72
N THR A 91 -17.25 -15.13 2.55
CA THR A 91 -16.83 -16.46 2.09
C THR A 91 -17.80 -17.12 1.12
N GLU A 92 -19.02 -16.59 1.00
CA GLU A 92 -20.08 -17.04 0.09
C GLU A 92 -20.17 -16.20 -1.20
N GLY A 93 -19.27 -15.22 -1.39
CA GLY A 93 -19.26 -14.33 -2.55
C GLY A 93 -20.30 -13.21 -2.51
N ASP A 94 -21.08 -13.15 -1.43
CA ASP A 94 -21.99 -12.05 -1.13
C ASP A 94 -21.20 -10.81 -0.65
N ALA A 95 -21.52 -9.66 -1.24
CA ALA A 95 -21.00 -8.40 -0.74
C ALA A 95 -21.74 -8.09 0.57
N GLN A 96 -21.12 -8.32 1.72
CA GLN A 96 -21.73 -8.04 3.03
C GLN A 96 -21.93 -6.53 3.33
N GLY A 97 -21.89 -5.67 2.30
CA GLY A 97 -21.94 -4.21 2.44
C GLY A 97 -20.73 -3.62 3.17
N ARG A 98 -19.68 -4.40 3.43
CA ARG A 98 -18.47 -3.96 4.13
C ARG A 98 -17.42 -3.56 3.11
N SER A 99 -17.18 -2.26 2.98
CA SER A 99 -16.07 -1.71 2.19
C SER A 99 -14.97 -1.19 3.12
N MET A 100 -13.73 -1.27 2.65
CA MET A 100 -12.57 -0.68 3.31
C MET A 100 -11.99 0.40 2.41
N LEU A 101 -11.90 1.63 2.92
CA LEU A 101 -11.31 2.76 2.21
C LEU A 101 -9.81 2.83 2.53
N ALA A 102 -9.03 3.31 1.57
CA ALA A 102 -7.70 3.84 1.89
C ALA A 102 -7.88 5.07 2.82
N ASN A 103 -7.03 5.22 3.83
CA ASN A 103 -7.10 6.31 4.83
C ASN A 103 -5.90 7.25 4.79
#